data_AF-A0A6L8KQE0-F1
#
_entry.id   AF-A0A6L8KQE0-F1
#
_cell.length_a   1.000
_cell.length_b   1.000
_cell.length_c   1.000
_cell.angle_alpha   90.00
_cell.angle_beta   90.00
_cell.angle_gamma   90.00
#
_symmetry.space_group_name_H-M   'P 1'
#
loop_
_entity.id
_entity.type
_entity.pdbx_description
1 polymer ?
#
loop_
_entity_poly.entity_id
_entity_poly.type
_entity_poly.pdbx_seq_one_letter_code
_entity_poly.pdbx_strand_id
1 'polypeptide(L)' 'MDYETAKKLMSTYDRMGAVLNEADSVIRTLSAEERSAYLPALTGLVADIWLKLQRPIVQQYEDLDPDAEYFKNKTKPDQ' A
#
# COMPACT_ATOMS: atom_id res chain seq x y z
N MET A 1 -17.97 8.49 0.74
CA MET A 1 -17.04 9.64 0.71
C MET A 1 -17.11 10.29 -0.66
N ASP A 2 -16.89 11.61 -0.79
CA ASP A 2 -16.80 12.24 -2.12
C ASP A 2 -15.43 12.01 -2.78
N TYR A 3 -15.38 12.21 -4.09
CA TYR A 3 -14.20 11.90 -4.91
C TYR A 3 -12.99 12.77 -4.54
N GLU A 4 -13.19 14.07 -4.27
CA GLU A 4 -12.08 14.97 -3.92
C GLU A 4 -11.45 14.61 -2.57
N THR A 5 -12.26 14.19 -1.61
CA THR A 5 -11.77 13.68 -0.31
C THR A 5 -11.04 12.35 -0.50
N ALA A 6 -11.58 11.44 -1.33
CA ALA A 6 -10.93 10.18 -1.68
C ALA A 6 -9.54 10.40 -2.30
N LYS A 7 -9.43 11.32 -3.26
CA LYS A 7 -8.17 11.69 -3.92
C LYS A 7 -7.14 12.25 -2.94
N LYS A 8 -7.56 13.11 -2.00
CA LYS A 8 -6.68 13.65 -0.95
C LYS A 8 -6.18 12.56 0.00
N LEU A 9 -7.04 11.62 0.39
CA LEU A 9 -6.64 10.47 1.19
C LEU A 9 -5.65 9.58 0.44
N MET A 10 -5.91 9.25 -0.82
CA MET A 10 -5.00 8.45 -1.64
C MET A 10 -3.62 9.11 -1.79
N SER A 11 -3.57 10.42 -2.05
CA SER A 11 -2.30 11.16 -2.08
C SER A 11 -1.57 11.15 -0.73
N THR A 12 -2.30 11.14 0.38
CA THR A 12 -1.69 11.06 1.72
C THR A 12 -1.13 9.65 1.97
N TYR A 13 -1.88 8.61 1.62
CA TYR A 13 -1.45 7.22 1.78
C TYR A 13 -0.26 6.88 0.88
N ASP A 14 -0.21 7.43 -0.34
CA ASP A 14 0.94 7.30 -1.24
C ASP A 14 2.22 7.89 -0.61
N ARG A 15 2.13 9.10 -0.04
CA ARG A 15 3.25 9.70 0.71
C ARG A 15 3.69 8.87 1.91
N MET A 16 2.74 8.27 2.63
CA MET A 16 3.08 7.35 3.73
C MET A 16 3.82 6.12 3.20
N GLY A 17 3.35 5.54 2.10
CA GLY A 17 4.01 4.42 1.42
C GLY A 17 5.45 4.76 1.03
N ALA A 18 5.71 5.96 0.48
CA ALA A 18 7.05 6.41 0.14
C ALA A 18 8.00 6.42 1.36
N VAL A 19 7.54 6.97 2.50
CA VAL A 19 8.33 6.98 3.75
C VAL A 19 8.57 5.56 4.28
N LEU A 20 7.60 4.66 4.16
CA LEU A 20 7.78 3.26 4.55
C LEU A 20 8.77 2.53 3.65
N ASN A 21 8.81 2.86 2.35
CA ASN A 21 9.80 2.32 1.42
C ASN A 21 11.22 2.82 1.76
N GLU A 22 11.37 4.07 2.19
CA GLU A 22 12.64 4.58 2.72
C GLU A 22 13.08 3.78 3.96
N ALA A 23 12.15 3.50 4.88
CA ALA A 23 12.42 2.67 6.06
C ALA A 23 12.80 1.22 5.70
N ASP A 24 12.11 0.60 4.73
CA ASP A 24 12.45 -0.73 4.21
C ASP A 24 13.90 -0.76 3.70
N SER A 25 14.30 0.27 2.92
CA SER A 25 15.67 0.38 2.42
C SER A 25 16.70 0.42 3.55
N VAL A 26 16.44 1.14 4.64
CA VAL A 26 17.33 1.17 5.81
C VAL A 26 17.36 -0.17 6.52
N ILE A 27 16.19 -0.76 6.80
CA ILE A 27 16.07 -2.05 7.50
C ILE A 27 16.82 -3.16 6.75
N ARG A 28 16.84 -3.12 5.41
CA ARG A 28 17.57 -4.11 4.59
C ARG A 28 19.08 -4.08 4.76
N THR A 29 19.65 -2.97 5.22
CA THR A 29 21.09 -2.84 5.52
C THR A 29 21.49 -3.36 6.90
N LEU A 30 20.52 -3.64 7.78
CA LEU A 30 20.77 -4.12 9.14
C LEU A 30 21.27 -5.58 9.15
N SER A 31 21.74 -6.01 10.32
CA SER A 31 22.07 -7.43 10.55
C SER A 31 20.84 -8.32 10.34
N ALA A 32 21.07 -9.62 10.11
CA ALA A 32 19.97 -10.57 9.90
C ALA A 32 19.00 -10.62 11.10
N GLU A 33 19.52 -10.53 12.32
CA GLU A 33 18.75 -10.54 13.56
C GLU A 33 17.84 -9.30 13.65
N GLU A 34 18.40 -8.10 13.53
CA GLU A 34 17.63 -6.85 13.58
C GLU A 34 16.61 -6.77 12.44
N ARG A 35 17.03 -7.12 11.21
CA ARG A 35 16.14 -7.13 10.05
C ARG A 35 14.94 -8.07 10.29
N SER A 36 15.17 -9.24 10.88
CA SER A 36 14.10 -10.19 11.19
C SER A 36 13.11 -9.66 12.24
N ALA A 37 13.54 -8.76 13.11
CA ALA A 37 12.68 -8.11 14.10
C ALA A 37 11.83 -6.98 13.49
N TYR A 38 12.39 -6.15 12.61
CA TYR A 38 11.70 -4.96 12.09
C TYR A 38 10.89 -5.20 10.82
N LEU A 39 11.41 -6.01 9.89
CA LEU A 39 10.81 -6.17 8.56
C LEU A 39 9.38 -6.73 8.58
N PRO A 40 9.02 -7.71 9.44
CA PRO A 40 7.65 -8.20 9.53
C PRO A 40 6.67 -7.12 10.00
N ALA A 41 7.07 -6.30 10.97
CA ALA A 41 6.23 -5.20 11.47
C ALA A 41 5.99 -4.14 10.40
N LEU A 42 7.04 -3.77 9.65
CA LEU A 42 6.93 -2.84 8.53
C LEU A 42 6.01 -3.38 7.43
N THR A 43 6.18 -4.65 7.08
CA THR A 43 5.32 -5.34 6.09
C THR A 43 3.86 -5.33 6.52
N GLY A 44 3.59 -5.55 7.81
CA GLY A 44 2.24 -5.47 8.37
C GLY A 44 1.61 -4.08 8.25
N LEU A 45 2.38 -3.02 8.49
CA LEU A 45 1.92 -1.64 8.32
C LEU A 45 1.59 -1.30 6.87
N VAL A 46 2.45 -1.71 5.92
CA VAL A 46 2.22 -1.53 4.48
C VAL A 46 0.95 -2.28 4.05
N ALA A 47 0.78 -3.53 4.52
CA ALA A 47 -0.42 -4.32 4.24
C ALA A 47 -1.68 -3.65 4.78
N ASP A 48 -1.63 -3.06 5.97
CA ASP A 48 -2.77 -2.35 6.57
C ASP A 48 -3.13 -1.08 5.79
N ILE A 49 -2.14 -0.31 5.31
CA ILE A 49 -2.39 0.85 4.44
C ILE A 49 -3.13 0.40 3.17
N TRP A 50 -2.63 -0.63 2.50
CA TRP A 50 -3.29 -1.12 1.29
C TRP A 50 -4.68 -1.69 1.59
N LEU A 51 -4.77 -2.71 2.44
CA LEU A 51 -5.98 -3.52 2.59
C LEU A 51 -7.10 -2.79 3.33
N LYS A 52 -6.77 -1.95 4.32
CA LYS A 52 -7.75 -1.30 5.19
C LYS A 52 -8.03 0.15 4.80
N LEU A 53 -7.07 0.85 4.18
CA LEU A 53 -7.21 2.28 3.87
C LEU A 53 -7.39 2.55 2.37
N GLN A 54 -6.48 2.08 1.52
CA GLN A 54 -6.51 2.37 0.08
C GLN A 54 -7.55 1.53 -0.66
N ARG A 55 -7.60 0.21 -0.42
CA ARG A 55 -8.47 -0.73 -1.14
C ARG A 55 -9.96 -0.35 -1.07
N PRO A 56 -10.55 0.05 0.08
CA PRO A 56 -11.94 0.51 0.10
C PRO A 56 -12.20 1.73 -0.78
N ILE A 57 -11.22 2.62 -0.91
CA ILE A 57 -11.32 3.79 -1.80
C ILE A 57 -11.27 3.33 -3.26
N VAL A 58 -10.31 2.47 -3.62
CA VAL A 58 -10.17 1.91 -4.97
C VAL A 58 -11.41 1.13 -5.39
N GLN A 59 -12.07 0.42 -4.48
CA GLN A 59 -13.34 -0.25 -4.77
C GLN A 59 -14.49 0.71 -5.12
N GLN A 60 -14.45 1.93 -4.58
CA GLN A 60 -15.43 2.98 -4.88
C GLN A 60 -15.04 3.80 -6.13
N TYR A 61 -13.73 4.01 -6.33
CA TYR A 61 -13.13 4.87 -7.36
C TYR A 61 -11.94 4.15 -7.98
N GLU A 62 -12.21 3.36 -9.02
CA GLU A 62 -11.24 2.48 -9.68
C GLU A 62 -10.04 3.24 -10.26
N ASP A 63 -10.27 4.45 -10.76
CA ASP A 63 -9.26 5.33 -11.34
C ASP A 63 -8.24 5.86 -10.31
N LEU A 64 -8.50 5.65 -9.02
CA LEU A 64 -7.57 5.99 -7.94
C LEU A 64 -6.65 4.84 -7.53
N ASP A 65 -6.70 3.68 -8.21
CA ASP A 65 -5.77 2.57 -7.98
C ASP A 65 -4.32 3.00 -8.28
N PRO A 66 -3.41 3.00 -7.28
CA PRO A 66 -2.03 3.45 -7.47
C PRO A 66 -1.26 2.59 -8.49
N ASP A 67 -1.55 1.29 -8.57
CA ASP A 67 -0.86 0.37 -9.48
C ASP A 67 -1.67 0.11 -10.76
N ALA A 68 -2.94 0.54 -10.79
CA ALA A 68 -3.91 0.17 -11.81
C ALA A 68 -3.96 -1.35 -12.04
N GLU A 69 -3.73 -2.15 -11.00
CA GLU A 69 -3.65 -3.61 -11.06
C GLU A 69 -4.84 -4.31 -10.40
N TYR A 70 -5.49 -3.69 -9.41
CA TYR A 70 -6.57 -4.30 -8.64
C TYR A 70 -7.71 -4.78 -9.54
N PHE A 71 -8.05 -4.01 -10.58
CA PHE A 71 -9.08 -4.38 -11.54
C PHE A 71 -8.57 -5.17 -12.74
N LYS A 72 -7.31 -5.01 -13.16
CA LYS A 72 -6.69 -5.89 -14.17
C LYS A 72 -6.71 -7.36 -13.73
N ASN A 73 -6.51 -7.59 -12.44
CA ASN A 73 -6.53 -8.94 -11.84
C ASN A 73 -7.96 -9.48 -11.63
N LYS A 74 -9.01 -8.65 -11.69
CA LYS A 74 -10.41 -9.12 -11.72
C LYS A 74 -10.87 -9.58 -13.11
N THR A 75 -10.24 -9.09 -14.17
CA THR A 75 -10.58 -9.45 -15.56
C THR A 75 -9.91 -10.72 -16.07
N LYS A 76 -9.04 -11.38 -15.28
CA LYS A 76 -8.59 -12.74 -15.60
C LYS A 76 -9.64 -13.73 -15.05
N PRO A 77 -10.41 -14.42 -15.92
CA PRO A 77 -11.20 -15.54 -15.46
C PRO A 77 -10.25 -16.61 -14.94
N ASP A 78 -10.62 -17.27 -13.84
CA ASP A 78 -9.95 -18.45 -13.32
C ASP A 78 -9.66 -19.42 -14.48
N GLN A 79 -8.37 -19.68 -14.74
CA GLN A 79 -7.89 -20.78 -15.58
C GLN A 79 -7.39 -21.90 -14.67
#